data_AF-A0A3D2IXL0-F1
#
_entry.id   AF-A0A3D2IXL0-F1
#
_cell.length_a   1.000
_cell.length_b   1.000
_cell.length_c   1.000
_cell.angle_alpha   90.00
_cell.angle_beta   90.00
_cell.angle_gamma   90.00
#
_symmetry.space_group_name_H-M   'P 1'
#
loop_
_entity.id
_entity.type
_entity.pdbx_description
1 polymer ?
#
loop_
_entity_poly.entity_id
_entity_poly.type
_entity_poly.pdbx_seq_one_letter_code
_entity_poly.pdbx_strand_id
1 'polypeptide(L)'
;MKEDKKAMDTNSSADHVDEYLQTLGNEDARELRYYSQEQSFNSDELAKVVNEKRLNELLAQSDAFLRGLNDGIKDFENDNKDP
;
A
#
# COMPACT_ATOMS: atom_id res chain seq x y z
N MET A 1 -8.81 56.57 -24.15
CA MET A 1 -9.59 55.34 -23.88
C MET A 1 -9.43 55.02 -22.40
N LYS A 2 -10.52 54.62 -21.73
CA LYS A 2 -10.60 54.46 -20.28
C LYS A 2 -9.69 53.31 -19.83
N GLU A 3 -8.94 53.52 -18.75
CA GLU A 3 -8.20 52.46 -18.08
C GLU A 3 -9.18 51.61 -17.28
N ASP A 4 -9.68 50.54 -17.90
CA ASP A 4 -10.45 49.52 -17.20
C ASP A 4 -9.47 48.65 -16.38
N LYS A 5 -9.07 49.12 -15.19
CA LYS A 5 -8.45 48.27 -14.18
C LYS A 5 -9.52 47.27 -13.73
N LYS A 6 -9.56 46.11 -14.39
CA LYS A 6 -10.28 44.94 -13.89
C LYS A 6 -9.82 44.71 -12.44
N ALA A 7 -10.77 44.74 -11.52
CA ALA A 7 -10.56 44.32 -10.15
C ALA A 7 -9.91 42.93 -10.19
N MET A 8 -8.66 42.85 -9.73
CA MET A 8 -7.99 41.58 -9.50
C MET A 8 -8.88 40.78 -8.55
N ASP A 9 -9.28 39.60 -9.00
CA ASP A 9 -10.02 38.64 -8.19
C ASP A 9 -9.20 38.37 -6.93
N THR A 10 -9.70 38.81 -5.77
CA THR A 10 -9.02 38.69 -4.46
C THR A 10 -9.01 37.26 -3.94
N ASN A 11 -9.40 36.28 -4.77
CA ASN A 11 -9.24 34.85 -4.53
C ASN A 11 -7.97 34.31 -5.19
N SER A 12 -6.90 35.11 -5.20
CA SER A 12 -5.62 34.67 -5.73
C SER A 12 -5.04 33.61 -4.80
N SER A 13 -4.80 32.40 -5.31
CA SER A 13 -4.14 31.33 -4.56
C SER A 13 -2.73 31.73 -4.06
N ALA A 14 -2.18 32.84 -4.56
CA ALA A 14 -0.94 33.43 -4.07
C ALA A 14 -1.07 34.04 -2.67
N ASP A 15 -2.25 34.52 -2.27
CA ASP A 15 -2.47 35.19 -0.97
C ASP A 15 -2.43 34.21 0.21
N HIS A 16 -2.54 32.91 -0.07
CA HIS A 16 -2.50 31.83 0.93
C HIS A 16 -1.20 31.01 0.89
N VAL A 17 -0.20 31.43 0.11
CA VAL A 17 1.06 30.67 -0.03
C VAL A 17 1.80 30.60 1.30
N ASP A 18 1.88 31.71 2.04
CA ASP A 18 2.60 31.74 3.32
C ASP A 18 1.88 30.90 4.39
N GLU A 19 0.55 30.95 4.42
CA GLU A 19 -0.28 30.12 5.30
C GLU A 19 -0.09 28.63 4.97
N TYR A 20 -0.07 28.28 3.68
CA TYR A 20 0.18 26.91 3.23
C TYR A 20 1.60 26.44 3.59
N LEU A 21 2.63 27.27 3.41
CA LEU A 21 4.01 26.94 3.77
C LEU A 21 4.19 26.75 5.29
N GLN A 22 3.48 27.53 6.11
CA GLN A 22 3.46 27.34 7.56
C GLN A 22 2.85 25.99 7.96
N THR A 23 1.81 25.51 7.26
CA THR A 23 1.24 24.18 7.54
C THR A 23 2.18 23.02 7.17
N LEU A 24 3.10 23.22 6.21
CA LEU A 24 4.06 22.21 5.78
C LEU A 24 5.29 22.11 6.70
N GLY A 25 5.61 23.19 7.41
CA GLY A 25 6.71 23.25 8.38
C GLY A 25 6.41 22.61 9.73
N ASN A 26 5.17 22.17 9.97
CA ASN A 26 4.79 21.46 11.19
C ASN A 26 5.06 19.95 11.02
N GLU A 27 6.12 19.47 11.68
CA GLU A 27 6.62 18.09 11.62
C GLU A 27 5.54 17.04 11.96
N ASP A 28 4.65 17.35 12.90
CA ASP A 28 3.54 16.48 13.29
C ASP A 28 2.51 16.29 12.16
N ALA A 29 2.27 17.35 11.37
CA ALA A 29 1.38 17.28 10.21
C ALA A 29 2.03 16.54 9.03
N ARG A 30 3.38 16.56 8.96
CA ARG A 30 4.15 15.88 7.91
C ARG A 30 4.06 14.36 8.08
N GLU A 31 4.31 13.85 9.27
CA GLU A 31 4.21 12.42 9.61
C GLU A 31 2.81 11.88 9.29
N LEU A 32 1.75 12.58 9.71
CA LEU A 32 0.37 12.20 9.42
C LEU A 32 0.06 12.14 7.91
N ARG A 33 0.59 13.07 7.10
CA ARG A 33 0.40 13.03 5.64
C ARG A 33 1.15 11.86 4.99
N TYR A 34 2.31 11.46 5.50
CA TYR A 34 3.04 10.32 4.95
C TYR A 34 2.36 8.99 5.28
N TYR A 35 1.84 8.82 6.50
CA TYR A 35 1.14 7.60 6.90
C TYR A 35 -0.30 7.51 6.41
N SER A 36 -1.01 8.64 6.19
CA SER A 36 -2.36 8.60 5.60
C SER A 36 -2.39 8.43 4.08
N GLN A 37 -1.22 8.27 3.44
CA GLN A 37 -1.06 8.06 2.00
C GLN A 37 -0.83 6.60 1.62
N GLU A 38 -1.24 5.65 2.45
CA GLU A 38 -1.46 4.28 1.96
C GLU A 38 -2.60 4.30 0.94
N GLN A 39 -2.25 4.60 -0.31
CA GLN A 39 -3.15 4.47 -1.45
C GLN A 39 -3.52 2.99 -1.55
N SER A 40 -4.81 2.70 -1.37
CA SER A 40 -5.33 1.36 -1.58
C SER A 40 -5.16 1.05 -3.07
N PHE A 41 -4.29 0.09 -3.40
CA PHE A 41 -4.18 -0.38 -4.77
C PHE A 41 -5.46 -1.10 -5.16
N ASN A 42 -5.99 -0.78 -6.34
CA ASN A 42 -7.04 -1.62 -6.91
C ASN A 42 -6.45 -2.96 -7.40
N SER A 43 -7.31 -3.92 -7.71
CA SER A 43 -6.91 -5.26 -8.15
C SER A 43 -6.01 -5.25 -9.39
N ASP A 44 -6.25 -4.32 -10.32
CA ASP A 44 -5.54 -4.23 -11.59
C ASP A 44 -4.13 -3.63 -11.40
N GLU A 45 -3.97 -2.73 -10.43
CA GLU A 45 -2.68 -2.19 -10.01
C GLU A 45 -1.89 -3.21 -9.20
N LEU A 46 -2.54 -3.93 -8.29
CA LEU A 46 -1.92 -5.05 -7.59
C LEU A 46 -1.42 -6.10 -8.59
N ALA A 47 -2.19 -6.45 -9.62
CA ALA A 47 -1.77 -7.39 -10.64
C ALA A 47 -0.51 -6.92 -11.41
N LYS A 48 -0.31 -5.60 -11.58
CA LYS A 48 0.90 -5.05 -12.22
C LYS A 48 2.13 -5.04 -11.30
N VAL A 49 1.91 -4.90 -9.99
CA VAL A 49 2.98 -4.86 -8.98
C VAL A 49 3.36 -6.26 -8.52
N VAL A 50 2.38 -7.17 -8.44
CA VAL A 50 2.57 -8.56 -8.02
C VAL A 50 3.26 -9.33 -9.13
N ASN A 51 4.44 -9.86 -8.83
CA ASN A 51 5.11 -10.80 -9.71
C ASN A 51 4.40 -12.16 -9.62
N GLU A 52 3.47 -12.40 -10.54
CA GLU A 52 2.66 -13.63 -10.60
C GLU A 52 3.51 -14.90 -10.59
N LYS A 53 4.65 -14.90 -11.31
CA LYS A 53 5.55 -16.06 -11.35
C LYS A 53 6.10 -16.38 -9.96
N ARG A 54 6.60 -15.37 -9.25
CA ARG A 54 7.13 -15.54 -7.89
C ARG A 54 6.05 -15.93 -6.89
N LEU A 55 4.84 -15.37 -7.03
CA LEU A 55 3.70 -15.75 -6.20
C LEU A 55 3.33 -17.22 -6.41
N ASN A 56 3.24 -17.67 -7.67
CA ASN A 56 2.93 -19.05 -8.02
C ASN A 56 3.99 -20.04 -7.50
N GLU A 57 5.28 -19.67 -7.57
CA GLU A 57 6.37 -20.46 -6.99
C GLU A 57 6.23 -20.61 -5.47
N LEU A 58 5.90 -19.54 -4.76
CA LEU A 58 5.64 -19.55 -3.31
C LEU A 58 4.44 -20.44 -2.94
N LEU A 59 3.34 -20.33 -3.69
CA LEU A 59 2.15 -21.17 -3.48
C LEU A 59 2.47 -22.65 -3.71
N ALA A 60 3.19 -22.99 -4.77
CA ALA A 60 3.60 -24.37 -5.05
C ALA A 60 4.52 -24.95 -3.95
N GLN A 61 5.43 -24.13 -3.40
CA GLN A 61 6.26 -24.52 -2.26
C GLN A 61 5.42 -24.76 -1.00
N SER A 62 4.41 -23.93 -0.76
CA SER A 62 3.47 -24.11 0.35
C SER A 62 2.70 -25.43 0.21
N ASP A 63 2.17 -25.75 -0.96
CA ASP A 63 1.47 -27.01 -1.22
C ASP A 63 2.39 -28.22 -1.01
N ALA A 64 3.63 -28.16 -1.48
CA ALA A 64 4.61 -29.23 -1.28
C ALA A 64 4.93 -29.44 0.20
N PHE A 65 5.11 -28.35 0.95
CA PHE A 65 5.31 -28.39 2.40
C PHE A 65 4.12 -29.02 3.12
N LEU A 66 2.90 -28.59 2.80
CA LEU A 66 1.67 -29.11 3.44
C LEU A 66 1.45 -30.59 3.13
N ARG A 67 1.77 -31.03 1.91
CA ARG A 67 1.73 -32.47 1.55
C ARG A 67 2.72 -33.27 2.38
N GLY A 68 3.98 -32.82 2.44
CA GLY A 68 5.01 -33.49 3.24
C GLY A 68 4.67 -33.55 4.73
N LEU A 69 4.09 -32.48 5.29
CA LEU A 69 3.61 -32.46 6.67
C LEU A 69 2.50 -33.49 6.90
N ASN A 70 1.51 -33.53 6.01
CA ASN A 70 0.38 -34.46 6.13
C ASN A 70 0.81 -35.91 5.99
N ASP A 71 1.74 -36.20 5.08
CA ASP A 71 2.30 -37.55 4.93
C ASP A 71 3.13 -37.95 6.16
N GLY A 72 3.95 -37.04 6.70
CA GLY A 72 4.69 -37.28 7.94
C GLY A 72 3.78 -37.53 9.16
N ILE A 73 2.64 -36.86 9.25
CA ILE A 73 1.64 -37.12 10.31
C ILE A 73 1.05 -38.53 10.16
N LYS A 74 0.71 -38.95 8.94
CA LYS A 74 0.18 -40.30 8.69
C LYS A 74 1.21 -41.38 9.00
N ASP A 75 2.46 -41.17 8.62
CA ASP A 75 3.55 -42.10 8.91
C ASP A 75 3.72 -42.26 10.42
N PHE A 76 3.72 -41.17 11.18
CA PHE A 76 3.76 -41.20 12.64
C PHE A 76 2.56 -41.92 13.27
N GLU A 77 1.35 -41.73 12.73
CA GLU A 77 0.15 -42.45 13.18
C GLU A 77 0.19 -43.94 12.85
N ASN A 78 0.78 -44.33 11.71
CA ASN A 78 0.91 -45.72 11.30
C ASN A 78 2.01 -46.43 12.11
N ASP A 79 3.14 -45.77 12.36
CA ASP A 79 4.23 -46.30 13.20
C ASP A 79 3.79 -46.53 14.65
N ASN A 80 2.79 -45.78 15.13
CA ASN A 80 2.23 -45.92 16.47
C ASN A 80 0.94 -46.76 16.52
N LYS A 81 0.52 -47.38 15.41
CA LYS A 81 -0.72 -48.18 15.34
C LYS A 81 -0.54 -49.66 15.69
N ASP A 82 0.68 -50.16 15.83
CA ASP A 82 0.97 -51.51 16.32
C ASP A 82 1.71 -51.49 17.67
N PRO A 83 1.25 -52.24 18.71
CA PRO A 83 2.05 -52.60 19.87
C PRO A 83 3.04 -53.75 19.59
#